data_AF-A0A7N8YJT6-F1
#
_entry.id   AF-A0A7N8YJT6-F1
#
_cell.length_a   1.000
_cell.length_b   1.000
_cell.length_c   1.000
_cell.angle_alpha   90.00
_cell.angle_beta   90.00
_cell.angle_gamma   90.00
#
_symmetry.space_group_name_H-M   'P 1'
#
loop_
_entity.id
_entity.type
_entity.pdbx_description
1 polymer ?
#
loop_
_entity_poly.entity_id
_entity_poly.type
_entity_poly.pdbx_seq_one_letter_code
_entity_poly.pdbx_strand_id
1 'polypeptide(L)'
;MRLGKKEKLLFLSGKRDEVVIKGRKERGAGDKWWFNEQQVQNEILLTVHSPADAIVGQYRLAVLLMTPTGHIFQETKKVEFHLLFNPWCKDDVVYLPEENLLQEYIMNEAGIIYMGAWDNIKSIPWNYGQFEDYVMDICFEVLDNSNNALKNSKMDMELRSDPVYVSRIITAMVNSNGDRGLLTGKWNEPYTDGVPPYQWTGSVPILKQWSKNGIRTVKYGQCWVFAGVACTVLRCLGIPTRLITNFSSAHDVDGNLSVDFLLDERYDSINRQRDSSWNFHCWVESWMRRDDLPKGNDGWQVLDPTPQELSDGEFCCGPCPVAAIKEGNVGVKYDARFVFAEVNADIIYWMVKQDGQWQKSGVGKNISTKSVYGDHREDVTLHYKYPEAMLLCCILTYNFSAKHNALFYSLCSAHKEVLRLRYDDYVRCISDHNQIRVKAVLEALGENKPIMAMANIPLSRPELLIQVPGKAVVQQQVTAYISFTNPLPVALNGGVFTVEGAGLLYATKVHVRGNVFPGQKVSVKLAFSPMRTGVRKLLVDFDSDRLKDVKGVATLVVRKKY
;
A
#
# COMPACT_ATOMS: atom_id res chain seq x y z
N MET A 1 -61.22 13.40 14.35
CA MET A 1 -60.51 14.49 13.64
C MET A 1 -59.47 13.87 12.72
N ARG A 2 -59.37 14.30 11.45
CA ARG A 2 -58.24 13.90 10.60
C ARG A 2 -56.99 14.61 11.13
N LEU A 3 -55.90 13.89 11.44
CA LEU A 3 -54.62 14.55 11.65
C LEU A 3 -54.27 15.27 10.34
N GLY A 4 -54.08 16.59 10.39
CA GLY A 4 -53.50 17.32 9.28
C GLY A 4 -52.14 16.72 8.93
N LYS A 5 -51.81 16.65 7.62
CA LYS A 5 -50.55 16.10 7.13
C LYS A 5 -49.38 16.76 7.86
N LYS A 6 -48.78 16.07 8.84
CA LYS A 6 -47.54 16.52 9.48
C LYS A 6 -46.44 16.41 8.44
N GLU A 7 -45.74 17.51 8.20
CA GLU A 7 -44.57 17.49 7.33
C GLU A 7 -43.41 16.81 8.06
N LYS A 8 -42.50 16.20 7.30
CA LYS A 8 -41.29 15.60 7.84
C LYS A 8 -40.09 16.27 7.18
N LEU A 9 -39.09 16.60 7.98
CA LEU A 9 -37.79 17.02 7.47
C LEU A 9 -36.72 16.03 7.94
N LEU A 10 -35.85 15.63 7.03
CA LEU A 10 -34.67 14.85 7.36
C LEU A 10 -33.55 15.84 7.72
N PHE A 11 -33.04 15.75 8.94
CA PHE A 11 -31.94 16.55 9.45
C PHE A 11 -30.71 15.66 9.58
N LEU A 12 -29.67 15.97 8.81
CA LEU A 12 -28.37 15.31 8.88
C LEU A 12 -27.36 16.28 9.42
N SER A 13 -26.54 15.86 10.38
CA SER A 13 -25.41 16.67 10.84
C SER A 13 -24.13 15.86 11.05
N GLY A 14 -23.00 16.57 10.89
CA GLY A 14 -21.67 16.06 11.23
C GLY A 14 -21.49 15.83 12.74
N LYS A 15 -20.37 15.20 13.12
CA LYS A 15 -20.10 14.73 14.48
C LYS A 15 -20.07 15.84 15.55
N ARG A 16 -19.81 17.09 15.18
CA ARG A 16 -19.87 18.29 16.04
C ARG A 16 -20.83 19.35 15.44
N ASP A 17 -21.80 18.89 14.64
CA ASP A 17 -22.78 19.70 13.90
C ASP A 17 -22.15 20.74 12.93
N GLU A 18 -20.93 20.49 12.42
CA GLU A 18 -20.17 21.42 11.56
C GLU A 18 -20.82 21.67 10.19
N VAL A 19 -21.43 20.62 9.64
CA VAL A 19 -22.21 20.63 8.40
C VAL A 19 -23.62 20.13 8.73
N VAL A 20 -24.64 20.83 8.24
CA VAL A 20 -26.05 20.50 8.45
C VAL A 20 -26.79 20.45 7.12
N ILE A 21 -27.38 19.29 6.80
CA ILE A 21 -28.10 19.05 5.54
C ILE A 21 -29.59 18.80 5.83
N LYS A 22 -30.45 19.47 5.06
CA LYS A 22 -31.92 19.33 5.11
C LYS A 22 -32.41 18.53 3.90
N GLY A 23 -32.76 17.26 4.12
CA GLY A 23 -33.30 16.39 3.07
C GLY A 23 -34.75 16.75 2.71
N ARG A 24 -35.06 16.76 1.41
CA ARG A 24 -36.40 17.07 0.88
C ARG A 24 -37.24 15.81 0.65
N LYS A 25 -38.57 15.96 0.67
CA LYS A 25 -39.56 14.86 0.59
C LYS A 25 -39.75 14.26 -0.83
N GLU A 26 -39.25 14.93 -1.85
CA GLU A 26 -39.38 14.53 -3.25
C GLU A 26 -38.04 14.70 -3.95
N ARG A 27 -37.82 13.95 -5.04
CA ARG A 27 -36.58 13.94 -5.82
C ARG A 27 -36.29 15.35 -6.35
N GLY A 28 -35.24 15.98 -5.82
CA GLY A 28 -34.72 17.26 -6.31
C GLY A 28 -33.87 17.09 -7.57
N ALA A 29 -33.10 18.14 -7.90
CA ALA A 29 -31.92 17.99 -8.74
C ALA A 29 -30.97 16.93 -8.13
N GLY A 30 -30.18 16.24 -8.96
CA GLY A 30 -29.45 15.01 -8.59
C GLY A 30 -28.50 15.16 -7.41
N ASP A 31 -27.94 16.36 -7.26
CA ASP A 31 -26.89 16.80 -6.34
C ASP A 31 -27.42 17.15 -4.93
N LYS A 32 -28.57 16.60 -4.51
CA LYS A 32 -29.19 16.91 -3.19
C LYS A 32 -29.76 15.69 -2.49
N TRP A 33 -29.55 15.65 -1.18
CA TRP A 33 -30.20 14.68 -0.29
C TRP A 33 -31.72 14.80 -0.33
N TRP A 34 -32.40 13.67 -0.50
CA TRP A 34 -33.85 13.57 -0.46
C TRP A 34 -34.27 12.24 0.17
N PHE A 35 -35.56 12.11 0.50
CA PHE A 35 -36.12 10.87 1.01
C PHE A 35 -37.53 10.65 0.43
N ASN A 36 -37.92 9.39 0.24
CA ASN A 36 -39.33 9.03 0.06
C ASN A 36 -39.93 8.53 1.39
N GLU A 37 -41.26 8.59 1.50
CA GLU A 37 -41.99 7.96 2.60
C GLU A 37 -43.04 6.99 2.07
N GLN A 38 -43.17 5.83 2.71
CA GLN A 38 -44.21 4.85 2.45
C GLN A 38 -44.81 4.39 3.78
N GLN A 39 -46.15 4.37 3.88
CA GLN A 39 -46.82 3.86 5.07
C GLN A 39 -46.97 2.34 4.97
N VAL A 40 -46.44 1.62 5.95
CA VAL A 40 -46.45 0.15 5.98
C VAL A 40 -47.08 -0.27 7.31
N GLN A 41 -48.35 -0.67 7.27
CA GLN A 41 -49.16 -0.97 8.46
C GLN A 41 -49.13 0.19 9.49
N ASN A 42 -48.53 -0.03 10.65
CA ASN A 42 -48.39 0.94 11.74
C ASN A 42 -47.05 1.70 11.71
N GLU A 43 -46.19 1.43 10.73
CA GLU A 43 -44.87 2.02 10.58
C GLU A 43 -44.78 2.94 9.36
N ILE A 44 -43.72 3.76 9.32
CA ILE A 44 -43.40 4.64 8.20
C ILE A 44 -42.00 4.26 7.71
N LEU A 45 -41.94 3.62 6.55
CA LEU A 45 -40.70 3.37 5.85
C LEU A 45 -40.20 4.68 5.23
N LEU A 46 -38.96 5.05 5.54
CA LEU A 46 -38.27 6.19 4.95
C LEU A 46 -37.09 5.66 4.14
N THR A 47 -37.12 5.83 2.81
CA THR A 47 -35.95 5.53 1.97
C THR A 47 -35.19 6.84 1.77
N VAL A 48 -33.96 6.91 2.30
CA VAL A 48 -33.09 8.08 2.19
C VAL A 48 -32.15 7.90 1.00
N HIS A 49 -32.01 8.95 0.19
CA HIS A 49 -31.14 9.00 -0.97
C HIS A 49 -30.10 10.11 -0.77
N SER A 50 -28.83 9.72 -0.69
CA SER A 50 -27.69 10.64 -0.82
C SER A 50 -27.42 10.95 -2.29
N PRO A 51 -26.85 12.12 -2.62
CA PRO A 51 -26.22 12.32 -3.91
C PRO A 51 -24.89 11.54 -3.98
N ALA A 52 -24.29 11.45 -5.17
CA ALA A 52 -23.05 10.70 -5.38
C ALA A 52 -21.78 11.48 -4.97
N ASP A 53 -21.88 12.80 -4.80
CA ASP A 53 -20.85 13.72 -4.28
C ASP A 53 -21.04 13.99 -2.77
N ALA A 54 -21.72 13.09 -2.05
CA ALA A 54 -21.94 13.25 -0.62
C ALA A 54 -20.63 13.12 0.18
N ILE A 55 -20.46 14.00 1.17
CA ILE A 55 -19.33 14.00 2.10
C ILE A 55 -19.22 12.62 2.80
N VAL A 56 -18.05 11.98 2.74
CA VAL A 56 -17.81 10.75 3.51
C VAL A 56 -17.56 11.08 4.98
N GLY A 57 -18.16 10.33 5.90
CA GLY A 57 -18.12 10.68 7.32
C GLY A 57 -19.16 9.98 8.19
N GLN A 58 -19.06 10.25 9.49
CA GLN A 58 -20.08 9.89 10.49
C GLN A 58 -21.19 10.94 10.49
N TYR A 59 -22.42 10.51 10.20
CA TYR A 59 -23.63 11.33 10.20
C TYR A 59 -24.52 11.02 11.39
N ARG A 60 -25.19 12.05 11.92
CA ARG A 60 -26.38 11.93 12.78
C ARG A 60 -27.64 12.28 12.00
N LEU A 61 -28.57 11.34 11.95
CA LEU A 61 -29.88 11.49 11.32
C LEU A 61 -30.95 11.72 12.39
N ALA A 62 -31.69 12.83 12.28
CA ALA A 62 -32.94 13.06 12.98
C ALA A 62 -34.09 13.26 11.97
N VAL A 63 -35.28 12.80 12.33
CA VAL A 63 -36.52 13.11 11.62
C VAL A 63 -37.28 14.15 12.44
N LEU A 64 -37.44 15.34 11.88
CA LEU A 64 -38.23 16.42 12.44
C LEU A 64 -39.68 16.27 11.96
N LEU A 65 -40.61 16.04 12.88
CA LEU A 65 -42.04 16.13 12.61
C LEU A 65 -42.47 17.58 12.78
N MET A 66 -43.02 18.17 11.73
CA MET A 66 -43.41 19.58 11.68
C MET A 66 -44.93 19.74 11.65
N THR A 67 -45.42 20.81 12.27
CA THR A 67 -46.79 21.28 12.07
C THR A 67 -46.95 21.85 10.66
N PRO A 68 -48.18 21.93 10.12
CA PRO A 68 -48.44 22.64 8.86
C PRO A 68 -48.07 24.14 8.87
N THR A 69 -47.74 24.70 10.05
CA THR A 69 -47.28 26.09 10.21
C THR A 69 -45.76 26.21 10.27
N GLY A 70 -45.01 25.13 10.00
CA GLY A 70 -43.54 25.14 9.97
C GLY A 70 -42.85 25.04 11.33
N HIS A 71 -43.57 24.76 12.42
CA HIS A 71 -42.95 24.57 13.74
C HIS A 71 -42.58 23.11 13.99
N ILE A 72 -41.43 22.86 14.62
CA ILE A 72 -41.04 21.52 15.06
C ILE A 72 -42.01 21.08 16.16
N PHE A 73 -42.80 20.04 15.87
CA PHE A 73 -43.71 19.40 16.82
C PHE A 73 -42.97 18.34 17.65
N GLN A 74 -42.04 17.62 17.03
CA GLN A 74 -41.28 16.53 17.66
C GLN A 74 -40.00 16.23 16.85
N GLU A 75 -38.91 15.91 17.54
CA GLU A 75 -37.68 15.36 16.95
C GLU A 75 -37.56 13.88 17.36
N THR A 76 -37.17 12.99 16.44
CA THR A 76 -36.87 11.59 16.78
C THR A 76 -35.49 11.48 17.45
N LYS A 77 -35.25 10.40 18.19
CA LYS A 77 -33.89 10.07 18.64
C LYS A 77 -32.93 10.05 17.44
N LYS A 78 -31.78 10.72 17.57
CA LYS A 78 -30.72 10.71 16.56
C LYS A 78 -30.18 9.30 16.34
N VAL A 79 -30.07 8.89 15.08
CA VAL A 79 -29.45 7.63 14.64
C VAL A 79 -28.12 7.96 13.99
N GLU A 80 -27.06 7.23 14.35
CA GLU A 80 -25.73 7.41 13.75
C GLU A 80 -25.50 6.39 12.62
N PHE A 81 -24.92 6.85 11.51
CA PHE A 81 -24.48 6.00 10.40
C PHE A 81 -23.19 6.56 9.80
N HIS A 82 -22.44 5.72 9.08
CA HIS A 82 -21.28 6.13 8.30
C HIS A 82 -21.63 6.12 6.81
N LEU A 83 -21.15 7.13 6.08
CA LEU A 83 -21.18 7.17 4.62
C LEU A 83 -19.74 7.04 4.09
N LEU A 84 -19.58 6.21 3.06
CA LEU A 84 -18.33 5.89 2.38
C LEU A 84 -18.46 6.23 0.89
N PHE A 85 -17.34 6.30 0.18
CA PHE A 85 -17.34 6.34 -1.29
C PHE A 85 -18.00 5.07 -1.85
N ASN A 86 -18.69 5.19 -2.99
CA ASN A 86 -19.48 4.12 -3.58
C ASN A 86 -19.05 3.82 -5.02
N PRO A 87 -18.01 2.99 -5.22
CA PRO A 87 -17.46 2.72 -6.54
C PRO A 87 -18.34 1.78 -7.40
N TRP A 88 -19.51 1.34 -6.89
CA TRP A 88 -20.58 0.71 -7.69
C TRP A 88 -21.56 1.74 -8.29
N CYS A 89 -21.60 2.97 -7.78
CA CYS A 89 -22.46 4.05 -8.26
C CYS A 89 -21.84 4.72 -9.49
N LYS A 90 -22.55 4.74 -10.63
CA LYS A 90 -22.04 5.29 -11.90
C LYS A 90 -21.73 6.79 -11.87
N ASP A 91 -22.41 7.51 -10.98
CA ASP A 91 -22.29 8.97 -10.85
C ASP A 91 -21.18 9.36 -9.85
N ASP A 92 -20.63 8.41 -9.10
CA ASP A 92 -19.55 8.63 -8.13
C ASP A 92 -18.19 8.83 -8.86
N VAL A 93 -17.34 9.67 -8.29
CA VAL A 93 -15.99 9.97 -8.79
C VAL A 93 -15.08 8.73 -8.76
N VAL A 94 -15.31 7.79 -7.84
CA VAL A 94 -14.55 6.52 -7.75
C VAL A 94 -15.19 5.35 -8.51
N TYR A 95 -16.20 5.60 -9.35
CA TYR A 95 -16.89 4.53 -10.09
C TYR A 95 -15.92 3.64 -10.88
N LEU A 96 -15.96 2.33 -10.61
CA LEU A 96 -15.20 1.33 -11.32
C LEU A 96 -16.18 0.28 -11.89
N PRO A 97 -16.26 0.11 -13.22
CA PRO A 97 -17.36 -0.63 -13.86
C PRO A 97 -17.31 -2.15 -13.73
N GLU A 98 -16.17 -2.72 -13.32
CA GLU A 98 -15.94 -4.17 -13.24
C GLU A 98 -16.03 -4.69 -11.79
N GLU A 99 -17.04 -5.53 -11.51
CA GLU A 99 -17.29 -6.06 -10.17
C GLU A 99 -16.18 -7.01 -9.67
N ASN A 100 -15.49 -7.72 -10.56
CA ASN A 100 -14.28 -8.50 -10.27
C ASN A 100 -13.14 -7.62 -9.74
N LEU A 101 -12.92 -6.45 -10.35
CA LEU A 101 -11.91 -5.49 -9.89
C LEU A 101 -12.32 -4.89 -8.54
N LEU A 102 -13.59 -4.56 -8.33
CA LEU A 102 -14.10 -4.12 -7.01
C LEU A 102 -13.94 -5.19 -5.92
N GLN A 103 -14.14 -6.46 -6.26
CA GLN A 103 -13.98 -7.56 -5.33
C GLN A 103 -12.51 -7.71 -4.87
N GLU A 104 -11.53 -7.39 -5.71
CA GLU A 104 -10.10 -7.38 -5.33
C GLU A 104 -9.68 -6.06 -4.68
N TYR A 105 -10.12 -4.91 -5.20
CA TYR A 105 -9.60 -3.58 -4.86
C TYR A 105 -10.41 -2.83 -3.79
N ILE A 106 -11.56 -3.34 -3.37
CA ILE A 106 -12.32 -2.90 -2.19
C ILE A 106 -12.51 -4.06 -1.21
N MET A 107 -13.07 -5.18 -1.69
CA MET A 107 -13.64 -6.20 -0.80
C MET A 107 -12.63 -7.23 -0.29
N ASN A 108 -11.49 -7.42 -0.95
CA ASN A 108 -10.47 -8.36 -0.51
C ASN A 108 -9.64 -7.74 0.64
N GLU A 109 -9.56 -8.47 1.76
CA GLU A 109 -8.86 -8.05 2.99
C GLU A 109 -7.44 -8.62 3.10
N ALA A 110 -7.02 -9.46 2.16
CA ALA A 110 -5.71 -10.10 2.12
C ALA A 110 -4.99 -9.84 0.80
N GLY A 111 -3.90 -9.06 0.87
CA GLY A 111 -3.05 -8.71 -0.26
C GLY A 111 -1.76 -9.51 -0.32
N ILE A 112 -0.98 -9.22 -1.35
CA ILE A 112 0.39 -9.68 -1.53
C ILE A 112 1.25 -8.45 -1.86
N ILE A 113 2.37 -8.32 -1.17
CA ILE A 113 3.38 -7.28 -1.40
C ILE A 113 4.58 -7.95 -2.06
N TYR A 114 5.05 -7.41 -3.17
CA TYR A 114 6.26 -7.91 -3.84
C TYR A 114 7.50 -7.19 -3.29
N MET A 115 8.60 -7.92 -3.15
CA MET A 115 9.84 -7.47 -2.53
C MET A 115 11.04 -8.22 -3.13
N GLY A 116 12.26 -7.87 -2.73
CA GLY A 116 13.48 -8.56 -3.15
C GLY A 116 14.26 -7.78 -4.20
N ALA A 117 14.53 -8.41 -5.34
CA ALA A 117 15.21 -7.78 -6.49
C ALA A 117 14.43 -8.06 -7.78
N TRP A 118 14.59 -7.22 -8.81
CA TRP A 118 13.83 -7.32 -10.06
C TRP A 118 13.97 -8.68 -10.76
N ASP A 119 15.12 -9.33 -10.60
CA ASP A 119 15.51 -10.64 -11.15
C ASP A 119 15.22 -11.82 -10.21
N ASN A 120 14.88 -11.56 -8.94
CA ASN A 120 14.56 -12.58 -7.94
C ASN A 120 13.45 -12.07 -7.00
N ILE A 121 12.28 -11.84 -7.59
CA ILE A 121 11.11 -11.32 -6.90
C ILE A 121 10.61 -12.32 -5.85
N LYS A 122 10.34 -11.82 -4.66
CA LYS A 122 9.67 -12.51 -3.54
C LYS A 122 8.35 -11.81 -3.24
N SER A 123 7.53 -12.48 -2.44
CA SER A 123 6.20 -12.02 -2.05
C SER A 123 5.98 -12.27 -0.56
N ILE A 124 5.48 -11.27 0.16
CA ILE A 124 4.94 -11.45 1.51
C ILE A 124 3.42 -11.28 1.49
N PRO A 125 2.66 -12.07 2.27
CA PRO A 125 1.23 -11.86 2.44
C PRO A 125 0.99 -10.64 3.36
N TRP A 126 -0.11 -9.92 3.15
CA TRP A 126 -0.48 -8.79 4.00
C TRP A 126 -1.96 -8.79 4.37
N ASN A 127 -2.27 -8.68 5.66
CA ASN A 127 -3.62 -8.54 6.17
C ASN A 127 -4.03 -7.06 6.18
N TYR A 128 -4.74 -6.60 5.14
CA TYR A 128 -5.29 -5.25 5.10
C TYR A 128 -6.35 -5.08 6.19
N GLY A 129 -7.27 -6.05 6.32
CA GLY A 129 -8.26 -6.13 7.39
C GLY A 129 -9.17 -4.91 7.55
N GLN A 130 -9.51 -4.23 6.45
CA GLN A 130 -10.32 -3.01 6.43
C GLN A 130 -11.73 -3.16 7.02
N PHE A 131 -12.23 -4.39 7.18
CA PHE A 131 -13.51 -4.69 7.83
C PHE A 131 -13.37 -5.43 9.18
N GLU A 132 -12.20 -5.37 9.82
CA GLU A 132 -12.04 -5.78 11.22
C GLU A 132 -12.59 -4.74 12.19
N ASP A 133 -13.02 -5.16 13.38
CA ASP A 133 -13.71 -4.30 14.35
C ASP A 133 -12.93 -3.00 14.61
N TYR A 134 -13.64 -1.87 14.61
CA TYR A 134 -13.14 -0.50 14.83
C TYR A 134 -12.21 0.08 13.76
N VAL A 135 -11.84 -0.67 12.70
CA VAL A 135 -10.93 -0.12 11.66
C VAL A 135 -11.55 1.07 10.93
N MET A 136 -12.86 1.01 10.61
CA MET A 136 -13.58 2.13 9.99
C MET A 136 -13.61 3.39 10.87
N ASP A 137 -13.88 3.25 12.18
CA ASP A 137 -13.88 4.37 13.12
C ASP A 137 -12.49 5.02 13.20
N ILE A 138 -11.42 4.21 13.19
CA ILE A 138 -10.03 4.69 13.17
C ILE A 138 -9.70 5.38 11.84
N CYS A 139 -10.21 4.91 10.70
CA CYS A 139 -10.01 5.58 9.40
C CYS A 139 -10.59 7.01 9.40
N PHE A 140 -11.74 7.22 10.05
CA PHE A 140 -12.27 8.58 10.27
C PHE A 140 -11.51 9.36 11.34
N GLU A 141 -10.99 8.70 12.39
CA GLU A 141 -10.11 9.34 13.39
C GLU A 141 -8.80 9.86 12.76
N VAL A 142 -8.27 9.18 11.75
CA VAL A 142 -7.11 9.64 10.95
C VAL A 142 -7.44 10.93 10.20
N LEU A 143 -8.57 11.01 9.50
CA LEU A 143 -9.01 12.25 8.84
C LEU A 143 -9.22 13.38 9.85
N ASP A 144 -9.90 13.10 10.98
CA ASP A 144 -10.20 14.05 12.06
C ASP A 144 -8.96 14.61 12.79
N ASN A 145 -7.78 13.99 12.62
CA ASN A 145 -6.51 14.40 13.22
C ASN A 145 -5.47 14.93 12.23
N SER A 146 -5.83 15.07 10.95
CA SER A 146 -5.02 15.79 9.97
C SER A 146 -4.83 17.26 10.33
N ASN A 147 -3.71 17.85 9.92
CA ASN A 147 -3.46 19.28 10.12
C ASN A 147 -4.59 20.16 9.54
N ASN A 148 -5.22 19.76 8.42
CA ASN A 148 -6.35 20.49 7.84
C ASN A 148 -7.63 20.39 8.71
N ALA A 149 -7.99 19.21 9.22
CA ALA A 149 -9.10 19.06 10.16
C ALA A 149 -8.88 19.81 11.48
N LEU A 150 -7.64 19.84 11.99
CA LEU A 150 -7.27 20.57 13.20
C LEU A 150 -7.28 22.09 13.01
N LYS A 151 -6.95 22.58 11.81
CA LYS A 151 -6.93 24.01 11.44
C LYS A 151 -8.32 24.57 11.13
N ASN A 152 -9.15 23.83 10.40
CA ASN A 152 -10.53 24.21 10.10
C ASN A 152 -11.39 22.98 9.79
N SER A 153 -11.94 22.35 10.84
CA SER A 153 -12.73 21.12 10.74
C SER A 153 -13.96 21.23 9.84
N LYS A 154 -14.55 22.42 9.69
CA LYS A 154 -15.70 22.62 8.80
C LYS A 154 -15.27 22.58 7.33
N MET A 155 -14.20 23.31 6.98
CA MET A 155 -13.67 23.31 5.61
C MET A 155 -13.17 21.93 5.20
N ASP A 156 -12.44 21.24 6.10
CA ASP A 156 -12.01 19.86 5.88
C ASP A 156 -13.22 18.93 5.63
N MET A 157 -14.25 19.00 6.47
CA MET A 157 -15.47 18.19 6.27
C MET A 157 -16.20 18.50 4.96
N GLU A 158 -16.24 19.77 4.52
CA GLU A 158 -16.82 20.16 3.23
C GLU A 158 -16.00 19.64 2.02
N LEU A 159 -14.70 19.37 2.19
CA LEU A 159 -13.81 18.81 1.16
C LEU A 159 -13.77 17.27 1.14
N ARG A 160 -14.27 16.58 2.17
CA ARG A 160 -14.29 15.10 2.25
C ARG A 160 -15.23 14.41 1.23
N SER A 161 -15.96 15.14 0.41
CA SER A 161 -16.65 14.56 -0.76
C SER A 161 -15.71 14.28 -1.95
N ASP A 162 -14.50 14.86 -1.95
CA ASP A 162 -13.53 14.69 -3.03
C ASP A 162 -12.52 13.56 -2.72
N PRO A 163 -12.47 12.46 -3.51
CA PRO A 163 -11.48 11.41 -3.29
C PRO A 163 -10.04 11.86 -3.57
N VAL A 164 -9.82 12.91 -4.37
CA VAL A 164 -8.48 13.50 -4.59
C VAL A 164 -7.97 14.12 -3.29
N TYR A 165 -8.79 14.98 -2.66
CA TYR A 165 -8.51 15.54 -1.34
C TYR A 165 -8.31 14.46 -0.27
N VAL A 166 -9.27 13.55 -0.10
CA VAL A 166 -9.20 12.48 0.91
C VAL A 166 -7.94 11.63 0.73
N SER A 167 -7.59 11.25 -0.50
CA SER A 167 -6.41 10.44 -0.76
C SER A 167 -5.11 11.16 -0.40
N ARG A 168 -5.01 12.47 -0.64
CA ARG A 168 -3.83 13.28 -0.28
C ARG A 168 -3.69 13.39 1.24
N ILE A 169 -4.79 13.63 1.97
CA ILE A 169 -4.80 13.64 3.45
C ILE A 169 -4.37 12.29 4.03
N ILE A 170 -4.88 11.17 3.51
CA ILE A 170 -4.46 9.84 3.99
C ILE A 170 -2.97 9.60 3.70
N THR A 171 -2.47 10.03 2.54
CA THR A 171 -1.07 9.88 2.15
C THR A 171 -0.13 10.66 3.10
N ALA A 172 -0.49 11.91 3.44
CA ALA A 172 0.21 12.69 4.46
C ALA A 172 0.13 12.04 5.85
N MET A 173 -1.07 11.64 6.29
CA MET A 173 -1.30 11.09 7.63
C MET A 173 -0.76 9.69 7.87
N VAL A 174 -0.37 8.92 6.84
CA VAL A 174 0.25 7.60 7.04
C VAL A 174 1.65 7.72 7.62
N ASN A 175 2.37 8.79 7.32
CA ASN A 175 3.70 9.04 7.89
C ASN A 175 3.68 10.16 8.94
N SER A 176 4.57 10.10 9.93
CA SER A 176 4.57 11.03 11.06
C SER A 176 5.38 12.32 10.86
N ASN A 177 5.69 12.72 9.61
CA ASN A 177 6.45 13.94 9.37
C ASN A 177 5.49 15.12 9.13
N GLY A 178 5.56 16.16 9.96
CA GLY A 178 4.68 17.34 9.88
C GLY A 178 3.33 17.20 10.60
N ASP A 179 2.79 16.00 10.67
CA ASP A 179 1.43 15.70 11.16
C ASP A 179 1.40 14.72 12.35
N ARG A 180 0.20 14.45 12.89
CA ARG A 180 -0.05 13.41 13.92
C ARG A 180 -0.06 11.98 13.35
N GLY A 181 0.78 11.72 12.37
CA GLY A 181 0.66 10.57 11.48
C GLY A 181 0.84 9.20 12.13
N LEU A 182 0.43 8.18 11.39
CA LEU A 182 0.26 6.80 11.83
C LEU A 182 1.58 6.12 12.19
N LEU A 183 2.63 6.29 11.37
CA LEU A 183 3.89 5.56 11.49
C LEU A 183 5.12 6.47 11.43
N THR A 184 6.11 6.16 12.26
CA THR A 184 7.46 6.75 12.18
C THR A 184 8.34 5.89 11.27
N GLY A 185 8.92 6.50 10.25
CA GLY A 185 9.85 5.84 9.34
C GLY A 185 11.19 5.50 9.98
N LYS A 186 11.71 4.29 9.74
CA LYS A 186 13.08 3.91 10.11
C LYS A 186 13.63 2.82 9.19
N TRP A 187 14.71 3.15 8.49
CA TRP A 187 15.28 2.35 7.40
C TRP A 187 16.52 1.53 7.78
N ASN A 188 16.97 1.61 9.04
CA ASN A 188 18.16 0.90 9.50
C ASN A 188 17.97 0.43 10.95
N GLU A 189 18.55 -0.73 11.27
CA GLU A 189 18.73 -1.20 12.64
C GLU A 189 19.61 -0.23 13.47
N PRO A 190 19.46 -0.19 14.81
CA PRO A 190 18.62 -1.05 15.64
C PRO A 190 17.24 -0.44 15.97
N TYR A 191 16.19 -1.26 15.95
CA TYR A 191 14.80 -0.87 16.23
C TYR A 191 14.45 -0.94 17.74
N THR A 192 15.31 -0.41 18.61
CA THR A 192 15.28 -0.63 20.08
C THR A 192 13.98 -0.28 20.81
N ASP A 193 13.24 0.71 20.33
CA ASP A 193 12.07 1.32 20.98
C ASP A 193 10.79 1.19 20.13
N GLY A 194 10.74 0.20 19.24
CA GLY A 194 9.59 -0.06 18.37
C GLY A 194 9.57 -1.48 17.83
N VAL A 195 8.57 -1.76 16.99
CA VAL A 195 8.48 -2.98 16.18
C VAL A 195 9.31 -2.77 14.90
N PRO A 196 10.25 -3.66 14.57
CA PRO A 196 10.95 -3.62 13.29
C PRO A 196 9.96 -3.69 12.11
N PRO A 197 10.12 -2.88 11.04
CA PRO A 197 9.17 -2.78 9.93
C PRO A 197 8.83 -4.11 9.24
N TYR A 198 9.78 -5.05 9.20
CA TYR A 198 9.60 -6.37 8.63
C TYR A 198 8.71 -7.30 9.48
N GLN A 199 8.51 -7.07 10.78
CA GLN A 199 7.69 -7.96 11.62
C GLN A 199 6.19 -7.86 11.29
N TRP A 200 5.73 -6.71 10.79
CA TRP A 200 4.33 -6.50 10.50
C TRP A 200 3.81 -7.49 9.45
N THR A 201 2.63 -8.06 9.71
CA THR A 201 1.89 -8.94 8.79
C THR A 201 0.56 -8.34 8.35
N GLY A 202 0.22 -7.14 8.81
CA GLY A 202 -1.03 -6.46 8.52
C GLY A 202 -1.11 -5.05 9.08
N SER A 203 -2.09 -4.29 8.58
CA SER A 203 -2.31 -2.89 8.96
C SER A 203 -3.11 -2.74 10.25
N VAL A 204 -3.95 -3.71 10.59
CA VAL A 204 -4.90 -3.64 11.71
C VAL A 204 -4.21 -3.44 13.07
N PRO A 205 -3.09 -4.12 13.40
CA PRO A 205 -2.37 -3.88 14.65
C PRO A 205 -1.83 -2.44 14.74
N ILE A 206 -1.33 -1.88 13.64
CA ILE A 206 -0.77 -0.52 13.56
C ILE A 206 -1.88 0.52 13.82
N LEU A 207 -2.98 0.44 13.07
CA LEU A 207 -4.13 1.36 13.22
C LEU A 207 -4.68 1.33 14.65
N LYS A 208 -4.89 0.13 15.21
CA LYS A 208 -5.37 -0.03 16.60
C LYS A 208 -4.37 0.47 17.64
N GLN A 209 -3.07 0.32 17.40
CA GLN A 209 -2.03 0.82 18.31
C GLN A 209 -1.94 2.35 18.31
N TRP A 210 -2.02 2.99 17.15
CA TRP A 210 -2.02 4.46 17.03
C TRP A 210 -3.18 5.10 17.79
N SER A 211 -4.40 4.62 17.52
CA SER A 211 -5.64 5.10 18.16
C SER A 211 -5.62 4.86 19.67
N LYS A 212 -5.39 3.61 20.10
CA LYS A 212 -5.37 3.21 21.52
C LYS A 212 -4.32 3.97 22.35
N ASN A 213 -3.21 4.37 21.76
CA ASN A 213 -2.16 5.14 22.44
C ASN A 213 -2.45 6.65 22.49
N GLY A 214 -3.65 7.08 22.08
CA GLY A 214 -4.08 8.48 22.09
C GLY A 214 -3.48 9.27 20.92
N ILE A 215 -3.63 8.75 19.70
CA ILE A 215 -3.16 9.37 18.45
C ILE A 215 -1.63 9.59 18.51
N ARG A 216 -0.91 8.51 18.83
CA ARG A 216 0.55 8.50 18.90
C ARG A 216 1.13 7.61 17.81
N THR A 217 2.05 8.18 17.03
CA THR A 217 2.77 7.47 15.97
C THR A 217 3.34 6.13 16.43
N VAL A 218 3.16 5.12 15.58
CA VAL A 218 3.64 3.76 15.78
C VAL A 218 5.06 3.64 15.24
N LYS A 219 5.94 3.03 16.04
CA LYS A 219 7.32 2.72 15.66
C LYS A 219 7.40 1.24 15.26
N TYR A 220 7.86 0.86 14.07
CA TYR A 220 8.29 1.67 12.93
C TYR A 220 7.69 1.16 11.60
N GLY A 221 7.76 2.01 10.57
CA GLY A 221 7.41 1.68 9.18
C GLY A 221 8.55 1.90 8.19
N GLN A 222 8.39 1.32 7.00
CA GLN A 222 9.13 1.57 5.76
C GLN A 222 8.10 1.57 4.60
N CYS A 223 8.52 1.86 3.36
CA CYS A 223 7.62 2.09 2.21
C CYS A 223 6.47 1.08 2.06
N TRP A 224 6.74 -0.23 2.10
CA TRP A 224 5.69 -1.25 1.99
C TRP A 224 4.71 -1.29 3.17
N VAL A 225 5.16 -0.91 4.38
CA VAL A 225 4.30 -0.78 5.57
C VAL A 225 3.40 0.44 5.43
N PHE A 226 3.96 1.57 4.97
CA PHE A 226 3.18 2.77 4.67
C PHE A 226 2.12 2.49 3.60
N ALA A 227 2.53 1.92 2.45
CA ALA A 227 1.62 1.53 1.38
C ALA A 227 0.57 0.50 1.84
N GLY A 228 0.96 -0.47 2.68
CA GLY A 228 0.05 -1.44 3.27
C GLY A 228 -1.05 -0.80 4.12
N VAL A 229 -0.69 0.18 4.95
CA VAL A 229 -1.63 0.94 5.79
C VAL A 229 -2.48 1.91 4.95
N ALA A 230 -1.89 2.64 4.01
CA ALA A 230 -2.63 3.51 3.09
C ALA A 230 -3.70 2.73 2.31
N CYS A 231 -3.33 1.56 1.76
CA CYS A 231 -4.25 0.67 1.05
C CYS A 231 -5.41 0.22 1.96
N THR A 232 -5.15 -0.16 3.21
CA THR A 232 -6.22 -0.47 4.18
C THR A 232 -7.19 0.69 4.37
N VAL A 233 -6.68 1.90 4.62
CA VAL A 233 -7.53 3.06 4.94
C VAL A 233 -8.36 3.47 3.72
N LEU A 234 -7.75 3.54 2.54
CA LEU A 234 -8.44 3.93 1.30
C LEU A 234 -9.51 2.88 0.90
N ARG A 235 -9.21 1.58 1.03
CA ARG A 235 -10.22 0.50 0.86
C ARG A 235 -11.35 0.61 1.87
N CYS A 236 -11.06 0.94 3.13
CA CYS A 236 -12.06 1.11 4.18
C CYS A 236 -13.01 2.28 3.87
N LEU A 237 -12.47 3.38 3.34
CA LEU A 237 -13.23 4.57 2.95
C LEU A 237 -14.02 4.41 1.63
N GLY A 238 -13.82 3.31 0.90
CA GLY A 238 -14.54 3.00 -0.34
C GLY A 238 -13.81 3.37 -1.64
N ILE A 239 -12.53 3.78 -1.58
CA ILE A 239 -11.73 4.13 -2.76
C ILE A 239 -11.00 2.88 -3.27
N PRO A 240 -11.25 2.40 -4.52
CA PRO A 240 -10.63 1.17 -5.02
C PRO A 240 -9.12 1.34 -5.11
N THR A 241 -8.37 0.55 -4.33
CA THR A 241 -6.93 0.79 -4.11
C THR A 241 -6.13 -0.50 -4.18
N ARG A 242 -4.95 -0.45 -4.81
CA ARG A 242 -4.01 -1.58 -4.91
C ARG A 242 -2.58 -1.16 -4.55
N LEU A 243 -1.82 -2.04 -3.94
CA LEU A 243 -0.41 -1.80 -3.61
C LEU A 243 0.45 -2.11 -4.84
N ILE A 244 1.42 -1.24 -5.12
CA ILE A 244 2.37 -1.38 -6.21
C ILE A 244 3.78 -1.54 -5.65
N THR A 245 4.60 -2.38 -6.27
CA THR A 245 6.03 -2.49 -6.02
C THR A 245 6.79 -2.13 -7.30
N ASN A 246 7.68 -1.15 -7.22
CA ASN A 246 8.64 -0.81 -8.28
C ASN A 246 10.02 -1.39 -7.95
N PHE A 247 10.66 -2.12 -8.87
CA PHE A 247 12.02 -2.63 -8.63
C PHE A 247 13.08 -1.78 -9.32
N SER A 248 14.26 -1.66 -8.69
CA SER A 248 15.26 -0.65 -9.07
C SER A 248 14.62 0.74 -9.12
N SER A 249 14.06 1.20 -7.99
CA SER A 249 13.37 2.50 -7.92
C SER A 249 14.37 3.63 -7.70
N ALA A 250 14.18 4.71 -8.44
CA ALA A 250 14.92 5.97 -8.27
C ALA A 250 14.20 6.87 -7.24
N HIS A 251 14.11 6.42 -6.00
CA HIS A 251 13.36 7.11 -4.94
C HIS A 251 14.06 8.39 -4.44
N ASP A 252 15.34 8.29 -4.09
CA ASP A 252 16.10 9.40 -3.47
C ASP A 252 16.78 10.28 -4.54
N VAL A 253 16.05 10.63 -5.61
CA VAL A 253 16.62 11.37 -6.76
C VAL A 253 16.13 12.81 -6.91
N ASP A 254 15.23 13.30 -6.04
CA ASP A 254 14.72 14.68 -6.08
C ASP A 254 14.20 15.06 -7.49
N GLY A 255 13.36 14.20 -8.07
CA GLY A 255 12.81 14.39 -9.41
C GLY A 255 13.83 14.40 -10.58
N ASN A 256 15.13 14.20 -10.32
CA ASN A 256 16.17 14.23 -11.34
C ASN A 256 16.12 12.98 -12.22
N LEU A 257 16.12 13.19 -13.54
CA LEU A 257 16.10 12.11 -14.55
C LEU A 257 17.48 11.53 -14.87
N SER A 258 18.53 12.03 -14.21
CA SER A 258 19.90 11.53 -14.31
C SER A 258 20.53 11.62 -12.93
N VAL A 259 21.11 10.52 -12.44
CA VAL A 259 21.79 10.46 -11.14
C VAL A 259 23.17 9.86 -11.30
N ASP A 260 24.15 10.68 -10.94
CA ASP A 260 25.57 10.41 -11.15
C ASP A 260 26.24 9.91 -9.86
N PHE A 261 26.65 8.65 -9.85
CA PHE A 261 27.40 8.03 -8.76
C PHE A 261 28.91 8.11 -9.00
N LEU A 262 29.61 8.87 -8.16
CA LEU A 262 31.07 9.00 -8.21
C LEU A 262 31.76 7.85 -7.47
N LEU A 263 32.56 7.06 -8.18
CA LEU A 263 33.35 5.94 -7.65
C LEU A 263 34.86 6.26 -7.64
N ASP A 264 35.57 5.70 -6.66
CA ASP A 264 37.02 5.77 -6.53
C ASP A 264 37.74 4.62 -7.27
N GLU A 265 39.07 4.58 -7.22
CA GLU A 265 39.90 3.51 -7.84
C GLU A 265 39.65 2.10 -7.28
N ARG A 266 38.89 1.97 -6.19
CA ARG A 266 38.50 0.68 -5.58
C ARG A 266 37.06 0.30 -5.91
N TYR A 267 36.38 1.13 -6.72
CA TYR A 267 34.96 1.02 -7.04
C TYR A 267 34.02 1.22 -5.83
N ASP A 268 34.54 1.90 -4.80
CA ASP A 268 33.78 2.38 -3.63
C ASP A 268 33.21 3.79 -3.91
N SER A 269 32.09 4.14 -3.27
CA SER A 269 31.45 5.45 -3.48
C SER A 269 32.25 6.57 -2.80
N ILE A 270 32.66 7.57 -3.57
CA ILE A 270 33.36 8.77 -3.07
C ILE A 270 32.41 9.60 -2.20
N ASN A 271 31.21 9.84 -2.71
CA ASN A 271 30.15 10.46 -1.92
C ASN A 271 29.53 9.40 -0.99
N ARG A 272 29.66 9.62 0.32
CA ARG A 272 28.93 8.86 1.36
C ARG A 272 27.43 9.16 1.41
N GLN A 273 26.87 9.79 0.38
CA GLN A 273 25.43 9.88 0.22
C GLN A 273 24.85 8.47 0.01
N ARG A 274 23.59 8.30 0.39
CA ARG A 274 22.92 6.99 0.38
C ARG A 274 22.85 6.44 -1.04
N ASP A 275 22.84 5.11 -1.15
CA ASP A 275 22.44 4.42 -2.37
C ASP A 275 21.04 4.87 -2.79
N SER A 276 20.94 5.84 -3.72
CA SER A 276 19.64 6.37 -4.19
C SER A 276 18.87 5.41 -5.10
N SER A 277 19.51 4.30 -5.51
CA SER A 277 18.86 3.17 -6.16
C SER A 277 18.32 2.18 -5.13
N TRP A 278 17.03 2.24 -4.85
CA TRP A 278 16.37 1.28 -3.96
C TRP A 278 16.12 -0.03 -4.71
N ASN A 279 16.43 -1.17 -4.08
CA ASN A 279 16.25 -2.49 -4.70
C ASN A 279 14.79 -2.73 -5.10
N PHE A 280 13.87 -2.26 -4.27
CA PHE A 280 12.48 -2.02 -4.60
C PHE A 280 11.95 -0.85 -3.77
N HIS A 281 10.85 -0.27 -4.22
CA HIS A 281 10.05 0.72 -3.52
C HIS A 281 8.56 0.36 -3.63
N CYS A 282 7.71 0.89 -2.74
CA CYS A 282 6.28 0.56 -2.68
C CYS A 282 5.41 1.79 -2.41
N TRP A 283 4.38 1.95 -3.24
CA TRP A 283 3.32 2.96 -3.14
C TRP A 283 1.94 2.31 -3.32
N VAL A 284 0.87 3.10 -3.39
CA VAL A 284 -0.46 2.60 -3.79
C VAL A 284 -0.99 3.30 -5.02
N GLU A 285 -1.81 2.59 -5.79
CA GLU A 285 -2.64 3.16 -6.84
C GLU A 285 -4.10 3.18 -6.38
N SER A 286 -4.77 4.33 -6.49
CA SER A 286 -6.21 4.47 -6.25
C SER A 286 -6.96 4.86 -7.51
N TRP A 287 -8.14 4.28 -7.73
CA TRP A 287 -8.98 4.56 -8.90
C TRP A 287 -9.94 5.71 -8.64
N MET A 288 -9.85 6.77 -9.45
CA MET A 288 -10.79 7.89 -9.44
C MET A 288 -10.77 8.67 -10.76
N ARG A 289 -11.86 9.38 -11.05
CA ARG A 289 -11.92 10.42 -12.09
C ARG A 289 -11.16 11.67 -11.60
N ARG A 290 -10.56 12.43 -12.52
CA ARG A 290 -9.78 13.65 -12.24
C ARG A 290 -10.42 14.87 -12.88
N ASP A 291 -11.60 15.24 -12.35
CA ASP A 291 -12.37 16.41 -12.80
C ASP A 291 -11.60 17.75 -12.59
N ASP A 292 -10.53 17.72 -11.80
CA ASP A 292 -9.58 18.81 -11.55
C ASP A 292 -8.44 18.91 -12.59
N LEU A 293 -8.42 18.02 -13.60
CA LEU A 293 -7.41 17.94 -14.66
C LEU A 293 -8.04 17.89 -16.07
N PRO A 294 -7.25 18.09 -17.14
CA PRO A 294 -7.69 17.80 -18.50
C PRO A 294 -8.09 16.33 -18.70
N LYS A 295 -8.98 16.07 -19.67
CA LYS A 295 -9.41 14.70 -20.03
C LYS A 295 -8.21 13.80 -20.36
N GLY A 296 -8.31 12.53 -19.93
CA GLY A 296 -7.25 11.52 -20.10
C GLY A 296 -6.41 11.25 -18.84
N ASN A 297 -6.69 11.94 -17.73
CA ASN A 297 -6.04 11.72 -16.44
C ASN A 297 -6.85 10.85 -15.45
N ASP A 298 -7.98 10.29 -15.91
CA ASP A 298 -8.86 9.44 -15.11
C ASP A 298 -8.28 8.04 -14.89
N GLY A 299 -8.75 7.35 -13.85
CA GLY A 299 -8.38 5.97 -13.54
C GLY A 299 -7.35 5.89 -12.42
N TRP A 300 -6.32 5.06 -12.58
CA TRP A 300 -5.32 4.82 -11.54
C TRP A 300 -4.44 6.05 -11.27
N GLN A 301 -4.39 6.45 -10.01
CA GLN A 301 -3.57 7.54 -9.49
C GLN A 301 -2.53 6.99 -8.51
N VAL A 302 -1.25 7.27 -8.72
CA VAL A 302 -0.16 6.99 -7.77
C VAL A 302 -0.31 7.88 -6.54
N LEU A 303 -0.24 7.26 -5.37
CA LEU A 303 -0.22 7.87 -4.06
C LEU A 303 0.92 7.22 -3.28
N ASP A 304 1.94 7.99 -2.93
CA ASP A 304 3.09 7.49 -2.19
C ASP A 304 3.13 8.09 -0.77
N PRO A 305 2.81 7.28 0.26
CA PRO A 305 2.84 7.70 1.65
C PRO A 305 4.25 7.69 2.26
N THR A 306 5.28 7.36 1.49
CA THR A 306 6.67 7.36 1.94
C THR A 306 7.20 8.79 1.99
N PRO A 307 7.78 9.26 3.11
CA PRO A 307 8.30 10.61 3.18
C PRO A 307 9.47 10.80 2.20
N GLN A 308 9.26 11.68 1.23
CA GLN A 308 10.27 12.14 0.27
C GLN A 308 10.57 13.61 0.54
N GLU A 309 9.72 14.48 0.01
CA GLU A 309 9.81 15.93 0.12
C GLU A 309 8.47 16.57 0.52
N LEU A 310 8.43 17.90 0.59
CA LEU A 310 7.21 18.66 0.84
C LEU A 310 6.48 18.96 -0.47
N SER A 311 5.33 18.32 -0.69
CA SER A 311 4.38 18.70 -1.74
C SER A 311 3.35 19.67 -1.17
N ASP A 312 3.23 20.87 -1.75
CA ASP A 312 2.42 22.00 -1.24
C ASP A 312 2.65 22.35 0.26
N GLY A 313 3.79 21.94 0.84
CA GLY A 313 4.12 22.13 2.24
C GLY A 313 3.75 20.97 3.18
N GLU A 314 3.24 19.85 2.66
CA GLU A 314 2.95 18.61 3.40
C GLU A 314 3.83 17.45 2.92
N PHE A 315 4.22 16.52 3.79
CA PHE A 315 4.99 15.32 3.41
C PHE A 315 4.08 14.26 2.79
N CYS A 316 3.71 14.45 1.53
CA CYS A 316 2.92 13.52 0.74
C CYS A 316 3.31 13.59 -0.75
N CYS A 317 2.96 12.54 -1.51
CA CYS A 317 3.17 12.51 -2.95
C CYS A 317 1.93 11.91 -3.64
N GLY A 318 1.38 12.63 -4.62
CA GLY A 318 0.15 12.28 -5.34
C GLY A 318 -1.13 12.90 -4.76
N PRO A 319 -2.31 12.60 -5.34
CA PRO A 319 -2.55 11.65 -6.42
C PRO A 319 -2.01 12.10 -7.78
N CYS A 320 -1.19 11.25 -8.40
CA CYS A 320 -0.59 11.47 -9.72
C CYS A 320 -1.16 10.50 -10.77
N PRO A 321 -1.72 10.95 -11.91
CA PRO A 321 -2.27 10.03 -12.90
C PRO A 321 -1.21 9.11 -13.50
N VAL A 322 -1.39 7.78 -13.42
CA VAL A 322 -0.47 6.80 -14.04
C VAL A 322 -0.35 7.04 -15.55
N ALA A 323 -1.45 7.46 -16.21
CA ALA A 323 -1.45 7.90 -17.60
C ALA A 323 -0.51 9.09 -17.86
N ALA A 324 -0.48 10.10 -16.99
CA ALA A 324 0.41 11.25 -17.14
C ALA A 324 1.90 10.83 -17.04
N ILE A 325 2.22 9.85 -16.20
CA ILE A 325 3.56 9.27 -16.10
C ILE A 325 3.94 8.56 -17.40
N LYS A 326 3.04 7.75 -17.96
CA LYS A 326 3.28 7.05 -19.22
C LYS A 326 3.53 7.97 -20.41
N GLU A 327 2.74 9.04 -20.52
CA GLU A 327 2.84 10.02 -21.60
C GLU A 327 3.91 11.11 -21.33
N GLY A 328 4.63 11.05 -20.20
CA GLY A 328 5.65 12.05 -19.83
C GLY A 328 5.09 13.44 -19.50
N ASN A 329 3.79 13.55 -19.21
CA ASN A 329 3.12 14.80 -18.87
C ASN A 329 3.37 15.20 -17.40
N VAL A 330 4.62 15.54 -17.09
CA VAL A 330 5.07 15.92 -15.74
C VAL A 330 4.62 17.33 -15.30
N GLY A 331 3.70 17.96 -16.03
CA GLY A 331 3.11 19.26 -15.70
C GLY A 331 1.79 19.19 -14.92
N VAL A 332 1.19 18.00 -14.77
CA VAL A 332 -0.05 17.84 -14.01
C VAL A 332 0.18 17.77 -12.50
N LYS A 333 -0.82 18.21 -11.73
CA LYS A 333 -0.87 17.96 -10.29
C LYS A 333 -1.40 16.54 -10.01
N TYR A 334 -0.86 15.80 -9.05
CA TYR A 334 0.19 16.17 -8.11
C TYR A 334 1.50 15.43 -8.42
N ASP A 335 2.64 16.04 -8.11
CA ASP A 335 3.96 15.38 -7.98
C ASP A 335 4.48 14.59 -9.19
N ALA A 336 3.95 14.87 -10.40
CA ALA A 336 4.22 14.08 -11.59
C ALA A 336 5.70 14.02 -12.01
N ARG A 337 6.48 15.05 -11.71
CA ARG A 337 7.95 15.03 -11.94
C ARG A 337 8.65 13.98 -11.08
N PHE A 338 8.28 13.92 -9.81
CA PHE A 338 8.88 13.00 -8.85
C PHE A 338 8.54 11.55 -9.22
N VAL A 339 7.25 11.24 -9.38
CA VAL A 339 6.78 9.90 -9.73
C VAL A 339 7.34 9.45 -11.10
N PHE A 340 7.49 10.37 -12.06
CA PHE A 340 8.10 10.05 -13.34
C PHE A 340 9.60 9.72 -13.21
N ALA A 341 10.33 10.43 -12.34
CA ALA A 341 11.74 10.13 -12.07
C ALA A 341 11.93 8.76 -11.42
N GLU A 342 11.09 8.38 -10.44
CA GLU A 342 11.16 7.06 -9.78
C GLU A 342 11.16 5.87 -10.75
N VAL A 343 10.43 6.00 -11.87
CA VAL A 343 10.28 4.95 -12.88
C VAL A 343 11.12 5.18 -14.14
N ASN A 344 11.61 6.39 -14.44
CA ASN A 344 12.31 6.69 -15.70
C ASN A 344 13.71 7.34 -15.55
N ALA A 345 14.22 7.62 -14.35
CA ALA A 345 15.56 8.20 -14.18
C ALA A 345 16.70 7.27 -14.65
N ASP A 346 17.75 7.87 -15.22
CA ASP A 346 18.97 7.17 -15.60
C ASP A 346 19.96 7.16 -14.43
N ILE A 347 20.35 5.97 -13.96
CA ILE A 347 21.48 5.83 -13.03
C ILE A 347 22.76 5.65 -13.84
N ILE A 348 23.74 6.51 -13.58
CA ILE A 348 25.03 6.59 -14.28
C ILE A 348 26.16 6.51 -13.24
N TYR A 349 27.18 5.69 -13.51
CA TYR A 349 28.38 5.60 -12.67
C TYR A 349 29.56 6.32 -13.34
N TRP A 350 30.40 6.98 -12.54
CA TRP A 350 31.55 7.76 -13.00
C TRP A 350 32.80 7.42 -12.20
N MET A 351 33.93 7.26 -12.89
CA MET A 351 35.24 7.06 -12.26
C MET A 351 36.02 8.38 -12.26
N VAL A 352 36.21 8.98 -11.08
CA VAL A 352 36.69 10.38 -10.94
C VAL A 352 38.13 10.62 -11.42
N LYS A 353 38.90 9.58 -11.76
CA LYS A 353 40.28 9.70 -12.25
C LYS A 353 40.50 9.37 -13.73
N GLN A 354 39.47 9.07 -14.51
CA GLN A 354 39.59 8.68 -15.93
C GLN A 354 38.68 9.46 -16.89
N ASP A 355 37.99 10.51 -16.43
CA ASP A 355 36.99 11.28 -17.21
C ASP A 355 35.93 10.41 -17.93
N GLY A 356 35.70 9.19 -17.42
CA GLY A 356 34.98 8.12 -18.10
C GLY A 356 33.59 7.86 -17.52
N GLN A 357 32.56 8.04 -18.35
CA GLN A 357 31.17 7.68 -18.05
C GLN A 357 30.93 6.17 -18.18
N TRP A 358 30.13 5.62 -17.26
CA TRP A 358 29.87 4.18 -17.17
C TRP A 358 28.46 3.73 -16.83
N GLN A 359 28.00 2.75 -17.62
CA GLN A 359 26.83 1.91 -17.38
C GLN A 359 25.56 2.67 -16.98
N LYS A 360 24.72 2.94 -17.97
CA LYS A 360 23.31 3.29 -17.75
C LYS A 360 22.55 2.06 -17.26
N SER A 361 22.09 2.08 -16.00
CA SER A 361 21.16 1.06 -15.49
C SER A 361 19.74 1.59 -15.54
N GLY A 362 18.87 0.94 -16.33
CA GLY A 362 17.43 1.26 -16.34
C GLY A 362 16.78 1.01 -14.97
N VAL A 363 16.06 2.02 -14.48
CA VAL A 363 15.20 1.98 -13.29
C VAL A 363 13.77 1.57 -13.68
N GLY A 364 12.87 1.43 -12.71
CA GLY A 364 11.46 1.25 -13.02
C GLY A 364 11.15 -0.12 -13.63
N LYS A 365 11.67 -1.20 -13.04
CA LYS A 365 11.62 -2.57 -13.58
C LYS A 365 10.55 -3.42 -12.91
N ASN A 366 9.92 -4.30 -13.71
CA ASN A 366 8.96 -5.31 -13.25
C ASN A 366 7.94 -4.75 -12.25
N ILE A 367 7.39 -3.56 -12.54
CA ILE A 367 6.44 -2.87 -11.64
C ILE A 367 5.26 -3.82 -11.43
N SER A 368 5.01 -4.16 -10.17
CA SER A 368 4.21 -5.34 -9.80
C SER A 368 3.05 -4.99 -8.90
N THR A 369 1.91 -5.66 -9.13
CA THR A 369 0.79 -5.70 -8.20
C THR A 369 0.24 -7.11 -8.08
N LYS A 370 -0.68 -7.34 -7.12
CA LYS A 370 -1.36 -8.62 -6.98
C LYS A 370 -2.46 -8.71 -8.04
N SER A 371 -2.48 -9.83 -8.77
CA SER A 371 -3.54 -10.14 -9.73
C SER A 371 -4.93 -10.23 -9.08
N VAL A 372 -5.93 -9.79 -9.82
CA VAL A 372 -7.37 -9.93 -9.49
C VAL A 372 -7.81 -11.39 -9.46
N TYR A 373 -7.20 -12.23 -10.29
CA TYR A 373 -7.63 -13.62 -10.50
C TYR A 373 -6.87 -14.64 -9.63
N GLY A 374 -6.06 -14.19 -8.67
CA GLY A 374 -5.45 -15.08 -7.67
C GLY A 374 -4.20 -14.52 -6.99
N ASP A 375 -3.45 -15.43 -6.37
CA ASP A 375 -2.24 -15.11 -5.60
C ASP A 375 -0.97 -15.05 -6.48
N HIS A 376 -1.08 -14.48 -7.68
CA HIS A 376 0.05 -14.36 -8.63
C HIS A 376 0.36 -12.91 -8.96
N ARG A 377 1.61 -12.67 -9.38
CA ARG A 377 2.13 -11.35 -9.75
C ARG A 377 1.53 -10.92 -11.09
N GLU A 378 0.97 -9.72 -11.12
CA GLU A 378 0.62 -8.99 -12.33
C GLU A 378 1.73 -7.97 -12.61
N ASP A 379 2.24 -7.94 -13.85
CA ASP A 379 3.24 -6.98 -14.28
C ASP A 379 2.57 -5.77 -14.93
N VAL A 380 2.64 -4.63 -14.27
CA VAL A 380 2.00 -3.37 -14.67
C VAL A 380 3.01 -2.37 -15.22
N THR A 381 4.25 -2.78 -15.55
CA THR A 381 5.30 -1.88 -16.07
C THR A 381 4.82 -1.09 -17.30
N LEU A 382 4.05 -1.73 -18.19
CA LEU A 382 3.51 -1.10 -19.41
C LEU A 382 2.38 -0.08 -19.15
N HIS A 383 1.92 0.06 -17.90
CA HIS A 383 1.03 1.15 -17.49
C HIS A 383 1.82 2.43 -17.18
N TYR A 384 3.10 2.33 -16.78
CA TYR A 384 3.95 3.45 -16.39
C TYR A 384 4.90 3.93 -17.49
N LYS A 385 5.30 3.03 -18.40
CA LYS A 385 6.28 3.33 -19.45
C LYS A 385 6.03 2.53 -20.72
N TYR A 386 6.49 3.09 -21.84
CA TYR A 386 6.55 2.38 -23.11
C TYR A 386 7.73 1.37 -23.12
N PRO A 387 7.66 0.29 -23.94
CA PRO A 387 8.80 -0.59 -24.14
C PRO A 387 10.03 0.19 -24.63
N GLU A 388 11.20 -0.05 -24.03
CA GLU A 388 12.45 0.66 -24.39
C GLU A 388 12.79 0.57 -25.89
N ALA A 389 12.45 -0.55 -26.53
CA ALA A 389 12.61 -0.76 -27.97
C ALA A 389 11.73 0.15 -28.84
N MET A 390 10.57 0.62 -28.34
CA MET A 390 9.72 1.58 -29.06
C MET A 390 10.22 3.02 -28.91
N LEU A 391 10.80 3.38 -27.76
CA LEU A 391 11.44 4.69 -27.56
C LEU A 391 12.60 4.90 -28.55
N LEU A 392 13.43 3.88 -28.74
CA LEU A 392 14.45 3.85 -29.80
C LEU A 392 13.84 4.03 -31.20
N CYS A 393 12.70 3.40 -31.50
CA CYS A 393 12.06 3.51 -32.80
C CYS A 393 11.57 4.94 -33.09
N CYS A 394 10.93 5.62 -32.12
CA CYS A 394 10.48 7.01 -32.26
C CYS A 394 11.65 8.00 -32.42
N ILE A 395 12.79 7.75 -31.76
CA ILE A 395 14.02 8.56 -31.92
C ILE A 395 14.68 8.29 -33.29
N LEU A 396 14.74 7.02 -33.72
CA LEU A 396 15.34 6.62 -35.00
C LEU A 396 14.53 7.05 -36.23
N THR A 397 13.23 7.29 -36.10
CA THR A 397 12.43 7.93 -37.16
C THR A 397 12.81 9.40 -37.45
N TYR A 398 13.68 10.02 -36.62
CA TYR A 398 14.18 11.39 -36.86
C TYR A 398 15.62 11.46 -37.37
N ASN A 399 16.34 10.33 -37.48
CA ASN A 399 17.69 10.28 -38.06
C ASN A 399 17.99 8.91 -38.70
N PHE A 400 17.67 8.77 -39.99
CA PHE A 400 18.02 7.56 -40.75
C PHE A 400 19.17 7.82 -41.73
N SER A 401 20.40 7.55 -41.30
CA SER A 401 21.49 7.10 -42.19
C SER A 401 22.70 6.59 -41.39
N ALA A 402 22.78 5.28 -41.17
CA ALA A 402 23.96 4.46 -41.51
C ALA A 402 23.85 3.01 -41.00
N LYS A 403 23.94 2.09 -41.97
CA LYS A 403 24.42 0.69 -41.90
C LYS A 403 24.88 0.15 -40.53
N HIS A 404 24.20 -0.89 -40.04
CA HIS A 404 24.82 -1.91 -39.19
C HIS A 404 25.07 -3.19 -39.99
N ASN A 405 26.34 -3.59 -40.12
CA ASN A 405 26.70 -4.94 -40.54
C ASN A 405 26.53 -5.89 -39.35
N ALA A 406 25.78 -6.98 -39.52
CA ALA A 406 25.75 -8.07 -38.56
C ALA A 406 27.05 -8.90 -38.68
N LEU A 407 28.03 -8.62 -37.82
CA LEU A 407 29.19 -9.49 -37.63
C LEU A 407 28.80 -10.65 -36.73
N PHE A 408 28.68 -11.85 -37.32
CA PHE A 408 28.67 -13.09 -36.54
C PHE A 408 30.07 -13.32 -35.97
N TYR A 409 30.23 -13.07 -34.66
CA TYR A 409 31.48 -13.37 -33.97
C TYR A 409 31.62 -14.87 -33.70
N SER A 410 32.85 -15.35 -33.86
CA SER A 410 33.29 -16.72 -33.56
C SER A 410 33.00 -17.11 -32.10
N LEU A 411 32.96 -18.42 -31.83
CA LEU A 411 32.90 -19.00 -30.50
C LEU A 411 34.05 -18.50 -29.61
N CYS A 412 33.80 -17.48 -28.80
CA CYS A 412 34.67 -17.10 -27.69
C CYS A 412 34.53 -18.10 -26.54
N SER A 413 35.65 -18.50 -25.94
CA SER A 413 35.66 -19.26 -24.70
C SER A 413 35.13 -18.39 -23.56
N ALA A 414 33.99 -18.76 -22.97
CA ALA A 414 33.47 -18.09 -21.80
C ALA A 414 34.38 -18.36 -20.58
N HIS A 415 35.03 -17.32 -20.07
CA HIS A 415 35.77 -17.37 -18.81
C HIS A 415 34.78 -17.20 -17.63
N LYS A 416 34.95 -17.98 -16.57
CA LYS A 416 34.03 -18.02 -15.42
C LYS A 416 34.81 -18.10 -14.11
N GLU A 417 34.69 -17.05 -13.31
CA GLU A 417 35.18 -17.00 -11.93
C GLU A 417 34.07 -17.30 -10.92
N VAL A 418 34.45 -17.70 -9.70
CA VAL A 418 33.52 -18.11 -8.64
C VAL A 418 33.87 -17.47 -7.30
N LEU A 419 33.11 -16.44 -6.91
CA LEU A 419 33.15 -15.88 -5.56
C LEU A 419 32.33 -16.75 -4.60
N ARG A 420 32.99 -17.38 -3.61
CA ARG A 420 32.33 -18.23 -2.61
C ARG A 420 32.15 -17.48 -1.28
N LEU A 421 30.90 -17.11 -0.98
CA LEU A 421 30.50 -16.52 0.31
C LEU A 421 30.12 -17.61 1.31
N ARG A 422 30.55 -17.49 2.58
CA ARG A 422 30.17 -18.39 3.69
C ARG A 422 29.33 -17.62 4.72
N TYR A 423 28.54 -18.36 5.50
CA TYR A 423 27.68 -17.78 6.55
C TYR A 423 28.46 -16.88 7.52
N ASP A 424 29.60 -17.35 8.01
CA ASP A 424 30.43 -16.63 8.98
C ASP A 424 31.02 -15.32 8.42
N ASP A 425 31.14 -15.21 7.09
CA ASP A 425 31.63 -14.01 6.41
C ASP A 425 30.56 -12.90 6.41
N TYR A 426 29.31 -13.24 6.06
CA TYR A 426 28.24 -12.25 5.87
C TYR A 426 27.35 -12.01 7.10
N VAL A 427 27.25 -12.95 8.05
CA VAL A 427 26.33 -12.85 9.21
C VAL A 427 26.56 -11.60 10.07
N ARG A 428 27.74 -10.99 10.01
CA ARG A 428 28.11 -9.78 10.76
C ARG A 428 27.73 -8.48 10.04
N CYS A 429 27.38 -8.56 8.76
CA CYS A 429 27.19 -7.42 7.86
C CYS A 429 25.84 -7.45 7.13
N ILE A 430 25.13 -8.58 7.17
CA ILE A 430 23.80 -8.73 6.58
C ILE A 430 22.79 -7.89 7.36
N SER A 431 22.01 -7.07 6.65
CA SER A 431 20.90 -6.30 7.22
C SER A 431 19.63 -7.15 7.34
N ASP A 432 18.61 -6.60 7.99
CA ASP A 432 17.25 -7.12 8.04
C ASP A 432 16.61 -7.37 6.66
N HIS A 433 16.99 -6.56 5.66
CA HIS A 433 16.65 -6.79 4.24
C HIS A 433 17.19 -8.11 3.65
N ASN A 434 18.12 -8.79 4.34
CA ASN A 434 18.60 -10.13 4.01
C ASN A 434 19.15 -10.26 2.58
N GLN A 435 19.87 -9.23 2.12
CA GLN A 435 20.41 -9.09 0.76
C GLN A 435 21.91 -8.85 0.76
N ILE A 436 22.62 -9.46 -0.20
CA ILE A 436 24.04 -9.24 -0.46
C ILE A 436 24.20 -8.59 -1.83
N ARG A 437 24.78 -7.39 -1.90
CA ARG A 437 25.16 -6.76 -3.17
C ARG A 437 26.54 -7.24 -3.60
N VAL A 438 26.63 -7.73 -4.84
CA VAL A 438 27.90 -8.12 -5.48
C VAL A 438 28.15 -7.17 -6.64
N LYS A 439 29.34 -6.59 -6.69
CA LYS A 439 29.85 -5.83 -7.84
C LYS A 439 30.95 -6.67 -8.52
N ALA A 440 30.98 -6.66 -9.85
CA ALA A 440 32.06 -7.20 -10.65
C ALA A 440 32.51 -6.12 -11.65
N VAL A 441 33.80 -5.94 -11.81
CA VAL A 441 34.37 -4.97 -12.75
C VAL A 441 35.44 -5.65 -13.60
N LEU A 442 35.48 -5.31 -14.89
CA LEU A 442 36.37 -5.85 -15.90
C LEU A 442 37.06 -4.72 -16.64
N GLU A 443 38.38 -4.59 -16.43
CA GLU A 443 39.24 -3.71 -17.23
C GLU A 443 39.68 -4.45 -18.51
N ALA A 444 39.05 -4.14 -19.63
CA ALA A 444 39.34 -4.79 -20.92
C ALA A 444 40.53 -4.12 -21.63
N LEU A 445 41.56 -4.91 -21.94
CA LEU A 445 42.73 -4.47 -22.71
C LEU A 445 42.32 -3.99 -24.11
N GLY A 446 42.48 -2.69 -24.37
CA GLY A 446 42.15 -2.05 -25.65
C GLY A 446 40.83 -1.29 -25.66
N GLU A 447 40.00 -1.43 -24.62
CA GLU A 447 38.93 -0.47 -24.36
C GLU A 447 39.48 0.63 -23.42
N ASN A 448 39.17 1.90 -23.67
CA ASN A 448 39.59 3.04 -22.82
C ASN A 448 38.81 3.11 -21.48
N LYS A 449 38.52 1.96 -20.85
CA LYS A 449 37.30 1.20 -21.17
C LYS A 449 36.79 0.16 -20.09
N PRO A 450 36.92 0.29 -18.75
CA PRO A 450 36.38 -0.69 -17.76
C PRO A 450 34.85 -0.90 -17.67
N ILE A 451 34.37 -2.15 -17.81
CA ILE A 451 32.95 -2.57 -17.74
C ILE A 451 32.56 -2.99 -16.32
N MET A 452 31.43 -2.50 -15.77
CA MET A 452 30.88 -2.94 -14.49
C MET A 452 29.60 -3.80 -14.66
N ALA A 453 29.35 -4.70 -13.69
CA ALA A 453 28.07 -5.37 -13.49
C ALA A 453 27.75 -5.46 -11.98
N MET A 454 26.47 -5.39 -11.63
CA MET A 454 26.01 -5.50 -10.25
C MET A 454 24.83 -6.46 -10.14
N ALA A 455 24.80 -7.23 -9.04
CA ALA A 455 23.70 -8.11 -8.69
C ALA A 455 23.35 -7.95 -7.20
N ASN A 456 22.06 -7.94 -6.87
CA ASN A 456 21.58 -7.99 -5.49
C ASN A 456 21.04 -9.40 -5.23
N ILE A 457 21.69 -10.16 -4.35
CA ILE A 457 21.36 -11.55 -4.04
C ILE A 457 20.51 -11.57 -2.75
N PRO A 458 19.17 -11.72 -2.83
CA PRO A 458 18.36 -11.96 -1.64
C PRO A 458 18.58 -13.39 -1.13
N LEU A 459 18.89 -13.52 0.16
CA LEU A 459 19.03 -14.81 0.82
C LEU A 459 17.64 -15.41 1.08
N SER A 460 17.47 -16.70 0.75
CA SER A 460 16.21 -17.41 0.94
C SER A 460 15.91 -17.65 2.42
N ARG A 461 14.66 -17.39 2.84
CA ARG A 461 14.13 -17.78 4.14
C ARG A 461 13.44 -19.15 4.04
N PRO A 462 13.35 -19.93 5.13
CA PRO A 462 12.66 -21.22 5.10
C PRO A 462 11.15 -21.02 4.96
N GLU A 463 10.48 -21.93 4.26
CA GLU A 463 9.01 -21.89 4.15
C GLU A 463 8.36 -22.41 5.43
N LEU A 464 7.32 -21.72 5.90
CA LEU A 464 6.49 -22.19 7.01
C LEU A 464 5.43 -23.18 6.51
N LEU A 465 5.49 -24.43 6.98
CA LEU A 465 4.41 -25.38 6.81
C LEU A 465 3.28 -25.05 7.79
N ILE A 466 2.16 -24.55 7.26
CA ILE A 466 0.96 -24.16 8.02
C ILE A 466 -0.19 -25.09 7.63
N GLN A 467 -0.75 -25.81 8.60
CA GLN A 467 -1.82 -26.78 8.40
C GLN A 467 -2.97 -26.53 9.37
N VAL A 468 -4.20 -26.44 8.87
CA VAL A 468 -5.42 -26.33 9.69
C VAL A 468 -6.34 -27.51 9.33
N PRO A 469 -6.15 -28.68 9.94
CA PRO A 469 -6.91 -29.88 9.59
C PRO A 469 -8.38 -29.78 10.02
N GLY A 470 -9.26 -30.44 9.27
CA GLY A 470 -10.70 -30.46 9.50
C GLY A 470 -11.48 -29.40 8.72
N LYS A 471 -12.76 -29.22 9.05
CA LYS A 471 -13.63 -28.22 8.43
C LYS A 471 -13.70 -26.98 9.32
N ALA A 472 -13.30 -25.82 8.81
CA ALA A 472 -13.48 -24.56 9.51
C ALA A 472 -14.95 -24.09 9.42
N VAL A 473 -15.55 -23.76 10.57
CA VAL A 473 -16.90 -23.24 10.71
C VAL A 473 -16.86 -22.03 11.63
N VAL A 474 -17.62 -20.99 11.33
CA VAL A 474 -17.69 -19.78 12.18
C VAL A 474 -18.08 -20.14 13.62
N GLN A 475 -17.38 -19.51 14.57
CA GLN A 475 -17.49 -19.71 16.02
C GLN A 475 -17.18 -21.13 16.54
N GLN A 476 -16.70 -22.05 15.68
CA GLN A 476 -16.20 -23.35 16.11
C GLN A 476 -14.68 -23.34 16.19
N GLN A 477 -14.12 -23.93 17.25
CA GLN A 477 -12.67 -23.95 17.45
C GLN A 477 -11.99 -24.88 16.44
N VAL A 478 -10.95 -24.36 15.78
CA VAL A 478 -10.00 -25.11 14.96
C VAL A 478 -8.60 -24.97 15.54
N THR A 479 -7.68 -25.86 15.15
CA THR A 479 -6.26 -25.77 15.55
C THR A 479 -5.39 -25.64 14.30
N ALA A 480 -4.58 -24.57 14.25
CA ALA A 480 -3.47 -24.47 13.31
C ALA A 480 -2.23 -25.15 13.88
N TYR A 481 -1.50 -25.84 13.00
CA TYR A 481 -0.20 -26.43 13.22
C TYR A 481 0.80 -25.72 12.32
N ILE A 482 1.84 -25.16 12.90
CA ILE A 482 2.82 -24.33 12.21
C ILE A 482 4.20 -24.94 12.47
N SER A 483 5.03 -25.10 11.44
CA SER A 483 6.38 -25.66 11.61
C SER A 483 7.35 -25.25 10.50
N PHE A 484 8.64 -25.22 10.83
CA PHE A 484 9.74 -25.15 9.86
C PHE A 484 11.00 -25.82 10.45
N THR A 485 12.02 -26.03 9.62
CA THR A 485 13.32 -26.57 10.05
C THR A 485 14.36 -25.46 10.05
N ASN A 486 15.10 -25.29 11.15
CA ASN A 486 16.15 -24.27 11.24
C ASN A 486 17.24 -24.49 10.15
N PRO A 487 17.38 -23.56 9.19
CA PRO A 487 18.34 -23.69 8.09
C PRO A 487 19.74 -23.18 8.45
N LEU A 488 19.90 -22.50 9.59
CA LEU A 488 21.17 -21.89 9.99
C LEU A 488 22.09 -22.92 10.68
N PRO A 489 23.42 -22.78 10.56
CA PRO A 489 24.39 -23.61 11.27
C PRO A 489 24.50 -23.26 12.77
N VAL A 490 23.66 -22.35 13.28
CA VAL A 490 23.60 -21.90 14.68
C VAL A 490 22.21 -22.10 15.27
N ALA A 491 22.13 -22.19 16.60
CA ALA A 491 20.86 -22.28 17.30
C ALA A 491 20.11 -20.92 17.29
N LEU A 492 18.79 -20.99 17.14
CA LEU A 492 17.89 -19.84 17.23
C LEU A 492 17.38 -19.70 18.67
N ASN A 493 17.45 -18.50 19.23
CA ASN A 493 17.04 -18.18 20.59
C ASN A 493 15.85 -17.21 20.58
N GLY A 494 14.96 -17.32 21.57
CA GLY A 494 13.83 -16.40 21.75
C GLY A 494 12.81 -16.42 20.60
N GLY A 495 12.66 -17.56 19.92
CA GLY A 495 11.77 -17.67 18.76
C GLY A 495 10.31 -17.35 19.08
N VAL A 496 9.64 -16.55 18.26
CA VAL A 496 8.22 -16.20 18.40
C VAL A 496 7.52 -16.34 17.06
N PHE A 497 6.37 -17.02 17.04
CA PHE A 497 5.44 -16.98 15.92
C PHE A 497 4.37 -15.91 16.17
N THR A 498 4.15 -15.01 15.22
CA THR A 498 3.01 -14.08 15.21
C THR A 498 1.98 -14.60 14.20
N VAL A 499 0.72 -14.75 14.61
CA VAL A 499 -0.34 -15.34 13.78
C VAL A 499 -1.56 -14.42 13.73
N GLU A 500 -2.04 -14.08 12.53
CA GLU A 500 -3.23 -13.23 12.35
C GLU A 500 -4.03 -13.59 11.08
N GLY A 501 -5.22 -13.00 10.93
CA GLY A 501 -5.93 -12.98 9.65
C GLY A 501 -7.35 -12.43 9.76
N ALA A 502 -7.73 -11.53 8.85
CA ALA A 502 -9.06 -10.92 8.81
C ALA A 502 -10.17 -11.97 8.88
N GLY A 503 -11.05 -11.85 9.87
CA GLY A 503 -12.14 -12.79 10.13
C GLY A 503 -11.70 -14.16 10.69
N LEU A 504 -10.43 -14.40 10.95
CA LEU A 504 -9.95 -15.63 11.59
C LEU A 504 -9.60 -15.39 13.06
N LEU A 505 -8.66 -14.48 13.32
CA LEU A 505 -8.18 -14.11 14.65
C LEU A 505 -7.39 -12.80 14.64
N TYR A 506 -7.39 -12.11 15.77
CA TYR A 506 -6.48 -11.01 16.05
C TYR A 506 -5.03 -11.50 16.24
N ALA A 507 -4.06 -10.62 15.95
CA ALA A 507 -2.64 -10.91 16.04
C ALA A 507 -2.24 -11.52 17.39
N THR A 508 -1.81 -12.77 17.35
CA THR A 508 -1.54 -13.62 18.52
C THR A 508 -0.09 -14.13 18.48
N LYS A 509 0.67 -13.92 19.56
CA LYS A 509 2.07 -14.37 19.67
C LYS A 509 2.19 -15.70 20.39
N VAL A 510 2.92 -16.65 19.79
CA VAL A 510 3.22 -17.98 20.34
C VAL A 510 4.73 -18.13 20.48
N HIS A 511 5.22 -18.11 21.72
CA HIS A 511 6.64 -18.21 22.03
C HIS A 511 7.12 -19.68 21.96
N VAL A 512 8.24 -19.90 21.28
CA VAL A 512 8.93 -21.20 21.24
C VAL A 512 9.58 -21.48 22.58
N ARG A 513 9.47 -22.72 23.06
CA ARG A 513 10.08 -23.15 24.32
C ARG A 513 11.50 -23.63 24.09
N GLY A 514 12.47 -22.92 24.65
CA GLY A 514 13.89 -23.22 24.48
C GLY A 514 14.43 -22.83 23.11
N ASN A 515 15.62 -23.33 22.79
CA ASN A 515 16.36 -22.96 21.58
C ASN A 515 16.05 -23.94 20.44
N VAL A 516 16.08 -23.46 19.21
CA VAL A 516 15.94 -24.31 18.01
C VAL A 516 17.33 -24.56 17.43
N PHE A 517 17.87 -25.76 17.65
CA PHE A 517 19.21 -26.15 17.21
C PHE A 517 19.33 -26.25 15.68
N PRO A 518 20.56 -26.25 15.10
CA PRO A 518 20.78 -26.42 13.67
C PRO A 518 20.09 -27.68 13.12
N GLY A 519 19.35 -27.56 12.02
CA GLY A 519 18.60 -28.67 11.43
C GLY A 519 17.42 -29.20 12.26
N GLN A 520 17.12 -28.62 13.43
CA GLN A 520 15.96 -29.01 14.22
C GLN A 520 14.66 -28.47 13.59
N LYS A 521 13.64 -29.33 13.51
CA LYS A 521 12.26 -28.90 13.20
C LYS A 521 11.60 -28.32 14.45
N VAL A 522 11.17 -27.06 14.38
CA VAL A 522 10.29 -26.44 15.38
C VAL A 522 8.84 -26.59 14.94
N SER A 523 7.93 -26.84 15.90
CA SER A 523 6.50 -26.86 15.64
C SER A 523 5.71 -26.28 16.81
N VAL A 524 4.73 -25.44 16.49
CA VAL A 524 3.76 -24.89 17.44
C VAL A 524 2.34 -25.19 16.99
N LYS A 525 1.39 -25.16 17.94
CA LYS A 525 -0.04 -25.26 17.67
C LYS A 525 -0.78 -24.07 18.28
N LEU A 526 -1.78 -23.55 17.57
CA LEU A 526 -2.63 -22.45 18.02
C LEU A 526 -4.10 -22.80 17.78
N ALA A 527 -4.91 -22.76 18.83
CA ALA A 527 -6.35 -22.94 18.74
C ALA A 527 -7.05 -21.58 18.63
N PHE A 528 -8.00 -21.44 17.71
CA PHE A 528 -8.79 -20.22 17.51
C PHE A 528 -10.17 -20.55 16.92
N SER A 529 -11.11 -19.62 17.00
CA SER A 529 -12.47 -19.77 16.46
C SER A 529 -12.74 -18.70 15.40
N PRO A 530 -12.89 -19.05 14.10
CA PRO A 530 -13.12 -18.07 13.04
C PRO A 530 -14.35 -17.21 13.28
N MET A 531 -14.22 -15.91 13.03
CA MET A 531 -15.28 -14.91 13.21
C MET A 531 -16.06 -14.70 11.89
N ARG A 532 -15.31 -14.57 10.80
CA ARG A 532 -15.68 -14.32 9.40
C ARG A 532 -16.07 -15.59 8.63
N THR A 533 -17.18 -15.63 7.88
CA THR A 533 -17.36 -16.66 6.83
C THR A 533 -16.51 -16.34 5.58
N GLY A 534 -16.36 -17.31 4.67
CA GLY A 534 -15.78 -17.12 3.34
C GLY A 534 -14.38 -17.73 3.19
N VAL A 535 -13.72 -17.41 2.08
CA VAL A 535 -12.29 -17.72 1.87
C VAL A 535 -11.48 -16.71 2.66
N ARG A 536 -10.58 -17.19 3.52
CA ARG A 536 -9.78 -16.40 4.45
C ARG A 536 -8.31 -16.82 4.40
N LYS A 537 -7.40 -15.90 4.71
CA LYS A 537 -5.96 -16.17 4.78
C LYS A 537 -5.51 -16.13 6.23
N LEU A 538 -4.81 -17.18 6.67
CA LEU A 538 -4.11 -17.23 7.96
C LEU A 538 -2.65 -16.87 7.69
N LEU A 539 -2.22 -15.71 8.15
CA LEU A 539 -0.86 -15.21 7.99
C LEU A 539 -0.04 -15.59 9.23
N VAL A 540 1.21 -15.97 8.98
CA VAL A 540 2.17 -16.30 10.02
C VAL A 540 3.49 -15.61 9.72
N ASP A 541 4.07 -15.05 10.78
CA ASP A 541 5.42 -14.54 10.86
C ASP A 541 6.20 -15.32 11.93
N PHE A 542 7.51 -15.47 11.74
CA PHE A 542 8.43 -15.96 12.75
C PHE A 542 9.71 -15.13 12.80
N ASP A 543 10.09 -14.77 14.03
CA ASP A 543 11.33 -14.09 14.35
C ASP A 543 12.08 -14.79 15.50
N SER A 544 13.40 -14.64 15.48
CA SER A 544 14.34 -15.00 16.55
C SER A 544 15.52 -14.03 16.57
N ASP A 545 16.50 -14.27 17.44
CA ASP A 545 17.77 -13.53 17.47
C ASP A 545 18.59 -13.58 16.16
N ARG A 546 18.58 -14.71 15.43
CA ARG A 546 19.39 -14.96 14.22
C ARG A 546 18.60 -15.15 12.93
N LEU A 547 17.32 -15.51 13.00
CA LEU A 547 16.47 -15.74 11.85
C LEU A 547 15.20 -14.90 11.98
N LYS A 548 15.01 -13.95 11.07
CA LYS A 548 13.97 -12.92 11.13
C LYS A 548 13.14 -12.89 9.86
N ASP A 549 11.95 -12.29 9.93
CA ASP A 549 11.07 -12.01 8.77
C ASP A 549 10.67 -13.30 8.00
N VAL A 550 10.46 -14.41 8.71
CA VAL A 550 10.07 -15.70 8.10
C VAL A 550 8.55 -15.77 7.97
N LYS A 551 8.04 -15.51 6.76
CA LYS A 551 6.60 -15.45 6.48
C LYS A 551 6.02 -16.77 5.96
N GLY A 552 4.72 -16.94 6.18
CA GLY A 552 3.91 -17.98 5.54
C GLY A 552 2.43 -17.62 5.53
N VAL A 553 1.67 -18.29 4.67
CA VAL A 553 0.21 -18.12 4.57
C VAL A 553 -0.47 -19.46 4.31
N ALA A 554 -1.64 -19.66 4.93
CA ALA A 554 -2.56 -20.74 4.58
C ALA A 554 -3.92 -20.19 4.17
N THR A 555 -4.58 -20.83 3.20
CA THR A 555 -5.95 -20.48 2.79
C THR A 555 -6.95 -21.39 3.50
N LEU A 556 -7.94 -20.80 4.16
CA LEU A 556 -9.02 -21.51 4.86
C LEU A 556 -10.36 -21.15 4.22
N VAL A 557 -11.25 -22.15 4.06
CA VAL A 557 -12.65 -21.92 3.65
C VAL A 557 -13.54 -22.07 4.88
N VAL A 558 -13.95 -20.94 5.46
CA VAL A 558 -14.75 -20.90 6.68
C VAL A 558 -16.24 -20.93 6.33
N ARG A 559 -16.93 -21.98 6.78
CA ARG A 559 -18.35 -22.22 6.49
C ARG A 559 -19.26 -21.53 7.50
N LYS A 560 -20.50 -21.24 7.07
CA LYS A 560 -21.61 -20.91 7.99
C LYS A 560 -21.87 -22.10 8.92
N LYS A 561 -22.25 -21.80 10.15
CA LYS A 561 -22.90 -22.75 11.05
C LYS A 561 -24.30 -23.01 10.49
N TYR A 562 -24.61 -24.28 10.25
CA TYR A 562 -25.95 -24.76 9.89
C TYR A 562 -26.70 -25.17 11.17
#